data_AF-A0A8T3ZLL5-F1
#
_entry.id   AF-A0A8T3ZLL5-F1
#
_cell.length_a   1.000
_cell.length_b   1.000
_cell.length_c   1.000
_cell.angle_alpha   90.00
_cell.angle_beta   90.00
_cell.angle_gamma   90.00
#
_symmetry.space_group_name_H-M   'P 1'
#
loop_
_entity.id
_entity.type
_entity.pdbx_description
1 polymer ?
#
loop_
_entity_poly.entity_id
_entity_poly.type
_entity_poly.pdbx_seq_one_letter_code
_entity_poly.pdbx_strand_id
1 'polypeptide(L)'
;MNYFLTWALILVLGTIILYFIMKNVLRVVVTFLFIVFLFVAMTLTLTYSDVQSLREDIQDKEIVLIVHDQGNYLFGLVQYTENEEKKVKEISLSEDDLAAAVADEHYKTILQSGSYYKVILLDKSVFAVLPSEITAGNETQATNDLFAILSDTNNSFDERAIAFSTLLSALSEQEGMFYVLSEFQNGNVVIYPKTMFFRVLESLPLSWVDKLIPNGFVSG
;
A
#
# COMPACT_ATOMS: atom_id res chain seq x y z
N MET A 1 34.65 -58.75 -37.37
CA MET A 1 34.56 -58.40 -35.94
C MET A 1 33.54 -57.27 -35.80
N ASN A 2 32.57 -57.43 -34.91
CA ASN A 2 31.20 -56.91 -35.03
C ASN A 2 31.08 -55.38 -34.86
N TYR A 3 30.80 -54.66 -35.96
CA TYR A 3 30.34 -53.25 -35.92
C TYR A 3 29.16 -53.05 -34.97
N PHE A 4 28.27 -54.04 -34.89
CA PHE A 4 27.16 -54.08 -33.93
C PHE A 4 27.62 -53.90 -32.47
N LEU A 5 28.73 -54.54 -32.09
CA LEU A 5 29.25 -54.50 -30.72
C LEU A 5 29.90 -53.14 -30.40
N THR A 6 30.49 -52.50 -31.41
CA THR A 6 31.02 -51.13 -31.29
C THR A 6 29.89 -50.12 -31.13
N TRP A 7 28.83 -50.22 -31.93
CA TRP A 7 27.64 -49.37 -31.81
C TRP A 7 26.90 -49.55 -30.49
N ALA A 8 26.76 -50.80 -30.02
CA ALA A 8 26.17 -51.09 -28.71
C ALA A 8 26.99 -50.44 -27.58
N LEU A 9 28.33 -50.51 -27.64
CA LEU A 9 29.20 -49.91 -26.64
C LEU A 9 29.08 -48.37 -26.63
N ILE A 10 29.04 -47.74 -27.80
CA ILE A 10 28.85 -46.28 -27.92
C ILE A 10 27.50 -45.85 -27.33
N LEU A 11 26.42 -46.60 -27.59
CA LEU A 11 25.10 -46.28 -27.03
C LEU A 11 25.05 -46.43 -25.51
N VAL A 12 25.67 -47.48 -24.96
CA VAL A 12 25.76 -47.66 -23.51
C VAL A 12 26.56 -46.54 -22.88
N LEU A 13 27.72 -46.19 -23.45
CA LEU A 13 28.56 -45.11 -22.94
C LEU A 13 27.84 -43.75 -23.02
N GLY A 14 27.18 -43.47 -24.15
CA GLY A 14 26.39 -42.26 -24.35
C GLY A 14 25.24 -42.14 -23.35
N THR A 15 24.53 -43.24 -23.08
CA THR A 15 23.45 -43.27 -22.08
C THR A 15 23.98 -43.00 -20.66
N ILE A 16 25.14 -43.57 -20.31
CA ILE A 16 25.80 -43.32 -19.02
C ILE A 16 26.19 -41.84 -18.89
N ILE A 17 26.81 -41.26 -19.92
CA ILE A 17 27.19 -39.84 -19.93
C ILE A 17 25.95 -38.94 -19.81
N LEU A 18 24.89 -39.23 -20.57
CA LEU A 18 23.63 -38.48 -20.52
C LEU A 18 23.00 -38.53 -19.12
N TYR A 19 23.02 -39.70 -18.47
CA TYR A 19 22.53 -39.86 -17.09
C TYR A 19 23.33 -39.01 -16.09
N PHE A 20 24.66 -38.97 -16.21
CA PHE A 20 25.50 -38.13 -15.33
C PHE A 20 25.22 -36.64 -15.52
N ILE A 21 25.08 -36.18 -16.76
CA ILE A 21 24.72 -34.79 -17.07
C ILE A 21 23.34 -34.48 -16.46
N MET A 22 22.34 -35.31 -16.72
CA MET A 22 20.97 -35.11 -16.23
C MET A 22 20.93 -35.11 -14.69
N LYS A 23 21.68 -35.98 -14.02
CA LYS A 23 21.78 -36.02 -12.55
C LYS A 23 22.37 -34.73 -11.98
N ASN A 24 23.40 -34.19 -12.61
CA ASN A 24 24.03 -32.94 -12.18
C ASN A 24 23.12 -31.74 -12.44
N VAL A 25 22.48 -31.67 -13.61
CA VAL A 25 21.50 -30.64 -13.95
C VAL A 25 20.34 -30.66 -12.97
N LEU A 26 19.78 -31.85 -12.69
CA LEU A 26 18.68 -32.00 -11.73
C LEU A 26 19.08 -31.51 -10.34
N ARG A 27 20.30 -31.84 -9.87
CA ARG A 27 20.81 -31.34 -8.58
C ARG A 27 20.86 -29.81 -8.56
N VAL A 28 21.39 -29.18 -9.61
CA VAL A 28 21.47 -27.72 -9.71
C VAL A 28 20.08 -27.09 -9.69
N VAL A 29 19.13 -27.64 -10.46
CA VAL A 29 17.74 -27.16 -10.49
C VAL A 29 17.08 -27.29 -9.12
N VAL A 30 17.24 -28.44 -8.44
CA VAL A 30 16.67 -28.65 -7.10
C VAL A 30 17.28 -27.67 -6.09
N THR A 31 18.60 -27.47 -6.11
CA THR A 31 19.26 -26.49 -5.22
C THR A 31 18.78 -25.06 -5.51
N PHE A 32 18.64 -24.68 -6.78
CA PHE A 32 18.11 -23.37 -7.17
C PHE A 32 16.67 -23.18 -6.68
N LEU A 33 15.79 -24.17 -6.92
CA LEU A 33 14.41 -24.13 -6.45
C LEU A 33 14.33 -24.04 -4.92
N PHE A 34 15.22 -24.74 -4.21
CA PHE A 34 15.30 -24.64 -2.76
C PHE A 34 15.68 -23.23 -2.29
N ILE A 35 16.64 -22.57 -2.94
CA ILE A 35 17.01 -21.18 -2.65
C ILE A 35 15.84 -20.23 -2.92
N VAL A 36 15.16 -20.38 -4.06
CA VAL A 36 13.96 -19.60 -4.39
C VAL A 36 12.87 -19.82 -3.34
N PHE A 37 12.64 -21.07 -2.95
CA PHE A 37 11.67 -21.41 -1.91
C PHE A 37 12.00 -20.73 -0.57
N LEU A 38 13.27 -20.74 -0.15
CA LEU A 38 13.70 -20.04 1.07
C LEU A 38 13.46 -18.53 0.98
N PHE A 39 13.72 -17.92 -0.18
CA PHE A 39 13.49 -16.49 -0.40
C PHE A 39 11.99 -16.13 -0.33
N VAL A 40 11.14 -16.97 -0.95
CA VAL A 40 9.69 -16.84 -0.87
C VAL A 40 9.20 -16.99 0.57
N ALA A 41 9.69 -18.00 1.30
CA ALA A 41 9.33 -18.21 2.70
C ALA A 41 9.71 -17.01 3.58
N MET A 42 10.93 -16.48 3.43
CA MET A 42 11.38 -15.28 4.15
C MET A 42 10.49 -14.07 3.84
N THR A 43 10.18 -13.83 2.57
CA THR A 43 9.31 -12.73 2.14
C THR A 43 7.92 -12.87 2.74
N LEU A 44 7.33 -14.06 2.69
CA LEU A 44 6.02 -14.34 3.28
C LEU A 44 6.01 -14.11 4.79
N THR A 45 7.06 -14.51 5.52
CA THR A 45 7.15 -14.27 6.96
C THR A 45 7.23 -12.79 7.29
N LEU A 46 8.04 -12.01 6.54
CA LEU A 46 8.13 -10.56 6.74
C LEU A 46 6.81 -9.86 6.41
N THR A 47 6.18 -10.22 5.29
CA THR A 47 4.86 -9.70 4.90
C THR A 47 3.81 -10.02 5.96
N TYR A 48 3.77 -11.25 6.48
CA TYR A 48 2.83 -11.65 7.52
C TYR A 48 3.05 -10.85 8.82
N SER A 49 4.30 -10.71 9.23
CA SER A 49 4.67 -9.89 10.40
C SER A 49 4.23 -8.44 10.22
N ASP A 50 4.46 -7.85 9.04
CA ASP A 50 4.05 -6.47 8.74
C ASP A 50 2.53 -6.31 8.80
N VAL A 51 1.76 -7.27 8.27
CA VAL A 51 0.29 -7.26 8.33
C VAL A 51 -0.21 -7.33 9.77
N GLN A 52 0.40 -8.20 10.58
CA GLN A 52 0.06 -8.30 11.98
C GLN A 52 0.36 -7.00 12.73
N SER A 53 1.57 -6.45 12.56
CA SER A 53 1.93 -5.17 13.15
C SER A 53 1.02 -4.04 12.67
N LEU A 54 0.64 -4.01 11.39
CA LEU A 54 -0.31 -3.02 10.87
C LEU A 54 -1.66 -3.12 11.56
N ARG A 55 -2.18 -4.33 11.77
CA ARG A 55 -3.47 -4.56 12.42
C ARG A 55 -3.46 -4.11 13.89
N GLU A 56 -2.37 -4.38 14.60
CA GLU A 56 -2.21 -4.00 16.01
C GLU A 56 -1.94 -2.49 16.13
N ASP A 57 -1.01 -1.96 15.33
CA ASP A 57 -0.52 -0.58 15.46
C ASP A 57 -1.50 0.48 14.93
N ILE A 58 -2.31 0.17 13.90
CA ILE A 58 -3.30 1.15 13.38
C ILE A 58 -4.33 1.54 14.44
N GLN A 59 -4.60 0.65 15.39
CA GLN A 59 -5.57 0.93 16.45
C GLN A 59 -5.01 1.90 17.49
N ASP A 60 -3.72 1.80 17.81
CA ASP A 60 -3.14 2.51 18.95
C ASP A 60 -2.20 3.67 18.56
N LYS A 61 -1.75 3.74 17.31
CA LYS A 61 -0.75 4.73 16.86
C LYS A 61 -1.33 5.80 15.95
N GLU A 62 -0.66 6.94 15.98
CA GLU A 62 -1.01 8.11 15.19
C GLU A 62 -0.61 7.93 13.72
N ILE A 63 -1.54 8.20 12.81
CA ILE A 63 -1.38 8.12 11.36
C ILE A 63 -1.62 9.50 10.77
N VAL A 64 -0.67 9.97 9.96
CA VAL A 64 -0.82 11.22 9.22
C VAL A 64 -1.53 10.92 7.91
N LEU A 65 -2.61 11.64 7.63
CA LEU A 65 -3.32 11.63 6.35
C LEU A 65 -3.10 12.98 5.68
N ILE A 66 -2.66 12.99 4.42
CA ILE A 66 -2.40 14.20 3.64
C ILE A 66 -3.12 14.09 2.31
N VAL A 67 -3.79 15.15 1.88
CA VAL A 67 -4.28 15.31 0.51
C VAL A 67 -3.39 16.28 -0.24
N HIS A 68 -3.05 15.91 -1.47
CA HIS A 68 -2.35 16.79 -2.39
C HIS A 68 -2.97 16.76 -3.78
N ASP A 69 -2.68 17.78 -4.58
CA ASP A 69 -3.04 17.86 -6.00
C ASP A 69 -1.76 18.05 -6.80
N GLN A 70 -1.29 16.99 -7.46
CA GLN A 70 -0.06 17.02 -8.27
C GLN A 70 1.17 17.55 -7.51
N GLY A 71 1.35 17.09 -6.26
CA GLY A 71 2.45 17.51 -5.38
C GLY A 71 2.20 18.81 -4.62
N ASN A 72 1.09 19.52 -4.88
CA ASN A 72 0.69 20.67 -4.08
C ASN A 72 -0.11 20.21 -2.87
N TYR A 73 0.39 20.46 -1.66
CA TYR A 73 -0.32 20.20 -0.42
C TYR A 73 -1.66 20.95 -0.38
N LEU A 74 -2.73 20.23 -0.04
CA LEU A 74 -4.06 20.83 0.20
C LEU A 74 -4.39 20.88 1.68
N PHE A 75 -4.31 19.74 2.35
CA PHE A 75 -4.63 19.62 3.77
C PHE A 75 -4.04 18.33 4.34
N GLY A 76 -3.77 18.32 5.64
CA GLY A 76 -3.33 17.14 6.35
C GLY A 76 -3.77 17.14 7.80
N LEU A 77 -4.01 15.95 8.33
CA LEU A 77 -4.39 15.75 9.71
C LEU A 77 -3.72 14.50 10.29
N VAL A 78 -3.70 14.43 11.61
CA VAL A 78 -3.29 13.24 12.35
C VAL A 78 -4.54 12.55 12.87
N GLN A 79 -4.73 11.30 12.45
CA GLN A 79 -5.75 10.42 13.02
C GLN A 79 -5.14 9.60 14.16
N TYR A 80 -5.84 9.52 15.29
CA TYR A 80 -5.43 8.75 16.46
C TYR A 80 -6.66 8.16 17.16
N THR A 81 -6.46 7.17 18.03
CA THR A 81 -7.54 6.58 18.82
C THR A 81 -7.41 7.02 20.28
N GLU A 82 -8.51 7.47 20.87
CA GLU A 82 -8.59 7.82 22.28
C GLU A 82 -9.90 7.28 22.86
N ASN A 83 -9.83 6.46 23.91
CA ASN A 83 -10.99 5.80 24.52
C ASN A 83 -11.85 5.01 23.51
N GLU A 84 -11.19 4.24 22.63
CA GLU A 84 -11.85 3.46 21.56
C GLU A 84 -12.53 4.30 20.46
N GLU A 85 -12.44 5.63 20.51
CA GLU A 85 -12.96 6.53 19.48
C GLU A 85 -11.83 7.08 18.59
N LYS A 86 -12.06 7.08 17.28
CA LYS A 86 -11.16 7.74 16.33
C LYS A 86 -11.32 9.25 16.43
N LYS A 87 -10.20 9.95 16.65
CA LYS A 87 -10.12 11.40 16.72
C LYS A 87 -9.10 11.94 15.72
N VAL A 88 -9.19 13.24 15.48
CA VAL A 88 -8.30 13.96 14.57
C VAL A 88 -7.69 15.16 15.28
N LYS A 89 -6.44 15.50 14.93
CA LYS A 89 -5.75 16.72 15.38
C LYS A 89 -4.83 17.23 14.29
N GLU A 90 -4.35 18.46 14.46
CA GLU A 90 -3.41 19.09 13.54
C GLU A 90 -2.03 18.40 13.57
N ILE A 91 -1.33 18.45 12.44
CA ILE A 91 0.04 17.97 12.32
C ILE A 91 0.97 18.97 13.01
N SER A 92 2.02 18.51 13.69
CA SER A 92 2.93 19.39 14.44
C SER A 92 3.84 20.29 13.57
N LEU A 93 3.77 20.17 12.25
CA LEU A 93 4.54 20.98 11.30
C LEU A 93 3.70 22.14 10.77
N SER A 94 4.37 23.23 10.40
CA SER A 94 3.71 24.33 9.69
C SER A 94 3.22 23.88 8.30
N GLU A 95 2.21 24.54 7.75
CA GLU A 95 1.72 24.24 6.40
C GLU A 95 2.80 24.41 5.34
N ASP A 96 3.67 25.41 5.48
CA ASP A 96 4.79 25.64 4.55
C ASP A 96 5.79 24.48 4.59
N ASP A 97 6.13 23.98 5.79
CA ASP A 97 7.03 22.83 5.94
C ASP A 97 6.39 21.54 5.39
N LEU A 98 5.08 21.38 5.56
CA LEU A 98 4.32 20.26 4.99
C LEU A 98 4.29 20.33 3.46
N ALA A 99 4.00 21.50 2.91
CA ALA A 99 3.98 21.72 1.47
C ALA A 99 5.36 21.42 0.85
N ALA A 100 6.44 21.87 1.47
CA ALA A 100 7.80 21.54 1.04
C ALA A 100 8.09 20.03 1.15
N ALA A 101 7.71 19.40 2.26
CA ALA A 101 7.93 17.96 2.45
C ALA A 101 7.13 17.10 1.46
N VAL A 102 5.94 17.53 1.06
CA VAL A 102 5.13 16.87 0.02
C VAL A 102 5.74 17.07 -1.36
N ALA A 103 6.12 18.29 -1.71
CA ALA A 103 6.69 18.60 -3.02
C ALA A 103 8.03 17.90 -3.28
N ASP A 104 8.88 17.78 -2.25
CA ASP A 104 10.20 17.14 -2.34
C ASP A 104 10.18 15.63 -2.00
N GLU A 105 9.01 15.04 -1.76
CA GLU A 105 8.84 13.64 -1.31
C GLU A 105 9.61 13.29 -0.02
N HIS A 106 9.87 14.27 0.84
CA HIS A 106 10.64 14.15 2.08
C HIS A 106 9.78 13.72 3.29
N TYR A 107 9.00 12.65 3.14
CA TYR A 107 8.03 12.17 4.14
C TYR A 107 8.64 11.72 5.48
N LYS A 108 9.96 11.47 5.51
CA LYS A 108 10.70 11.16 6.74
C LYS A 108 10.64 12.31 7.75
N THR A 109 10.69 13.55 7.27
CA THR A 109 10.59 14.74 8.12
C THR A 109 9.23 14.79 8.82
N ILE A 110 8.16 14.43 8.09
CA ILE A 110 6.79 14.36 8.62
C ILE A 110 6.70 13.28 9.69
N LEU A 111 7.18 12.05 9.46
CA LEU A 111 7.18 11.01 10.49
C LEU A 111 7.91 11.43 11.77
N GLN A 112 9.05 12.10 11.63
CA GLN A 112 9.92 12.44 12.76
C GLN A 112 9.42 13.63 13.57
N SER A 113 8.58 14.51 13.01
CA SER A 113 8.11 15.71 13.70
C SER A 113 7.14 15.40 14.85
N GLY A 114 6.34 14.34 14.74
CA GLY A 114 5.38 13.92 15.75
C GLY A 114 5.55 12.47 16.23
N SER A 115 6.63 11.79 15.85
CA SER A 115 6.82 10.34 16.11
C SER A 115 5.65 9.49 15.58
N TYR A 116 5.12 9.87 14.42
CA TYR A 116 3.99 9.19 13.81
C TYR A 116 4.38 7.80 13.32
N TYR A 117 3.39 6.91 13.24
CA TYR A 117 3.62 5.55 12.76
C TYR A 117 3.73 5.49 11.23
N LYS A 118 2.80 6.16 10.54
CA LYS A 118 2.72 6.20 9.08
C LYS A 118 2.26 7.55 8.57
N VAL A 119 2.66 7.86 7.35
CA VAL A 119 2.14 8.95 6.54
C VAL A 119 1.47 8.33 5.32
N ILE A 120 0.21 8.68 5.09
CA ILE A 120 -0.57 8.28 3.93
C ILE A 120 -0.88 9.56 3.15
N LEU A 121 -0.39 9.63 1.93
CA LEU A 121 -0.69 10.71 1.00
C LEU A 121 -1.72 10.21 -0.01
N LEU A 122 -2.75 11.02 -0.23
CA LEU A 122 -3.85 10.79 -1.15
C LEU A 122 -3.78 11.89 -2.22
N ASP A 123 -3.57 11.51 -3.48
CA ASP A 123 -3.75 12.45 -4.56
C ASP A 123 -5.25 12.78 -4.70
N LYS A 124 -5.56 14.02 -5.06
CA LYS A 124 -6.93 14.45 -5.34
C LYS A 124 -7.62 13.57 -6.37
N SER A 125 -6.88 12.96 -7.31
CA SER A 125 -7.42 12.01 -8.29
C SER A 125 -8.08 10.79 -7.66
N VAL A 126 -7.69 10.40 -6.44
CA VAL A 126 -8.32 9.30 -5.69
C VAL A 126 -9.81 9.59 -5.51
N PHE A 127 -10.20 10.85 -5.38
CA PHE A 127 -11.60 11.26 -5.18
C PHE A 127 -12.35 11.52 -6.50
N ALA A 128 -11.74 11.31 -7.67
CA ALA A 128 -12.37 11.59 -8.97
C ALA A 128 -13.58 10.69 -9.28
N VAL A 129 -13.71 9.56 -8.58
CA VAL A 129 -14.86 8.64 -8.65
C VAL A 129 -16.08 9.17 -7.92
N LEU A 130 -15.92 10.13 -7.00
CA LEU A 130 -17.02 10.67 -6.22
C LEU A 130 -18.01 11.42 -7.12
N PRO A 131 -19.32 11.39 -6.78
CA PRO A 131 -20.32 12.21 -7.45
C PRO A 131 -19.97 13.70 -7.33
N SER A 132 -20.58 14.53 -8.18
CA SER A 132 -20.43 15.99 -8.10
C SER A 132 -20.99 16.59 -6.81
N GLU A 133 -21.91 15.88 -6.15
CA GLU A 133 -22.55 16.27 -4.89
C GLU A 133 -22.54 15.08 -3.92
N ILE A 134 -22.17 15.34 -2.67
CA ILE A 134 -22.09 14.35 -1.60
C ILE A 134 -23.14 14.72 -0.55
N THR A 135 -23.93 13.73 -0.12
CA THR A 135 -24.91 13.90 0.94
C THR A 135 -24.38 13.28 2.23
N ALA A 136 -24.10 14.10 3.23
CA ALA A 136 -23.70 13.67 4.56
C ALA A 136 -24.80 14.05 5.56
N GLY A 137 -25.55 13.05 6.04
CA GLY A 137 -26.73 13.28 6.88
C GLY A 137 -27.84 14.00 6.12
N ASN A 138 -28.17 15.23 6.53
CA ASN A 138 -29.23 16.05 5.90
C ASN A 138 -28.68 17.15 4.98
N GLU A 139 -27.36 17.23 4.83
CA GLU A 139 -26.71 18.27 4.03
C GLU A 139 -26.14 17.66 2.75
N THR A 140 -26.39 18.34 1.63
CA THR A 140 -25.79 18.02 0.33
C THR A 140 -24.82 19.14 -0.01
N GLN A 141 -23.56 18.78 -0.25
CA GLN A 141 -22.50 19.72 -0.59
C GLN A 141 -21.83 19.30 -1.91
N ALA A 142 -21.42 20.27 -2.72
CA ALA A 142 -20.69 19.96 -3.94
C ALA A 142 -19.27 19.48 -3.58
N THR A 143 -18.79 18.45 -4.26
CA THR A 143 -17.45 17.87 -4.03
C THR A 143 -16.34 18.90 -4.26
N ASN A 144 -16.53 19.80 -5.22
CA ASN A 144 -15.59 20.91 -5.46
C ASN A 144 -15.57 21.93 -4.32
N ASP A 145 -16.70 22.17 -3.65
CA ASP A 145 -16.77 23.10 -2.52
C ASP A 145 -16.02 22.51 -1.33
N LEU A 146 -16.12 21.20 -1.09
CA LEU A 146 -15.33 20.49 -0.09
C LEU A 146 -13.83 20.64 -0.35
N PHE A 147 -13.37 20.48 -1.60
CA PHE A 147 -11.97 20.72 -1.95
C PHE A 147 -11.55 22.19 -1.80
N ALA A 148 -12.45 23.14 -2.07
CA ALA A 148 -12.19 24.56 -1.83
C ALA A 148 -12.06 24.86 -0.34
N ILE A 149 -12.88 24.22 0.51
CA ILE A 149 -12.74 24.33 1.97
C ILE A 149 -11.38 23.80 2.41
N LEU A 150 -10.97 22.63 1.90
CA LEU A 150 -9.67 22.02 2.23
C LEU A 150 -8.48 22.90 1.87
N SER A 151 -8.51 23.58 0.73
CA SER A 151 -7.39 24.38 0.24
C SER A 151 -7.35 25.81 0.79
N ASP A 152 -8.45 26.32 1.34
CA ASP A 152 -8.52 27.67 1.90
C ASP A 152 -8.01 27.70 3.34
N THR A 153 -6.80 28.24 3.52
CA THR A 153 -6.12 28.40 4.82
C THR A 153 -6.82 29.39 5.76
N ASN A 154 -7.81 30.15 5.29
CA ASN A 154 -8.63 31.01 6.14
C ASN A 154 -9.70 30.22 6.93
N ASN A 155 -10.05 29.01 6.48
CA ASN A 155 -10.95 28.14 7.21
C ASN A 155 -10.25 27.54 8.44
N SER A 156 -11.02 27.31 9.50
CA SER A 156 -10.51 26.67 10.70
C SER A 156 -10.09 25.22 10.41
N PHE A 157 -9.17 24.70 11.24
CA PHE A 157 -8.79 23.28 11.19
C PHE A 157 -10.01 22.36 11.27
N ASP A 158 -10.95 22.66 12.16
CA ASP A 158 -12.15 21.85 12.38
C ASP A 158 -13.03 21.79 11.11
N GLU A 159 -13.26 22.92 10.44
CA GLU A 159 -14.01 22.97 9.19
C GLU A 159 -13.35 22.15 8.07
N ARG A 160 -12.03 22.27 7.94
CA ARG A 160 -11.24 21.50 6.96
C ARG A 160 -11.22 20.01 7.29
N ALA A 161 -11.11 19.66 8.57
CA ALA A 161 -11.16 18.28 9.04
C ALA A 161 -12.54 17.65 8.77
N ILE A 162 -13.63 18.40 8.95
CA ILE A 162 -14.99 17.95 8.61
C ILE A 162 -15.10 17.72 7.10
N ALA A 163 -14.63 18.66 6.26
CA ALA A 163 -14.66 18.50 4.82
C ALA A 163 -13.86 17.28 4.35
N PHE A 164 -12.67 17.06 4.93
CA PHE A 164 -11.83 15.90 4.65
C PHE A 164 -12.51 14.59 5.06
N SER A 165 -13.07 14.54 6.27
CA SER A 165 -13.78 13.35 6.77
C SER A 165 -15.01 13.01 5.92
N THR A 166 -15.70 14.04 5.39
CA THR A 166 -16.83 13.89 4.47
C THR A 166 -16.41 13.25 3.16
N LEU A 167 -15.32 13.74 2.54
CA LEU A 167 -14.77 13.16 1.31
C LEU A 167 -14.31 11.71 1.52
N LEU A 168 -13.63 11.43 2.63
CA LEU A 168 -13.14 10.09 2.94
C LEU A 168 -14.28 9.10 3.23
N SER A 169 -15.33 9.56 3.92
CA SER A 169 -16.51 8.74 4.22
C SER A 169 -17.27 8.41 2.94
N ALA A 170 -17.50 9.41 2.08
CA ALA A 170 -18.14 9.20 0.77
C ALA A 170 -17.35 8.22 -0.11
N LEU A 171 -16.02 8.32 -0.09
CA LEU A 171 -15.15 7.40 -0.82
C LEU A 171 -15.27 5.97 -0.30
N SER A 172 -15.26 5.82 1.03
CA SER A 172 -15.40 4.52 1.68
C SER A 172 -16.79 3.91 1.45
N GLU A 173 -17.86 4.70 1.40
CA GLU A 173 -19.22 4.23 1.14
C GLU A 173 -19.40 3.80 -0.32
N GLN A 174 -18.85 4.56 -1.26
CA GLN A 174 -19.04 4.31 -2.69
C GLN A 174 -18.21 3.14 -3.21
N GLU A 175 -16.91 3.12 -2.88
CA GLU A 175 -15.95 2.20 -3.50
C GLU A 175 -15.32 1.22 -2.49
N GLY A 176 -15.39 1.53 -1.20
CA GLY A 176 -14.79 0.72 -0.13
C GLY A 176 -13.25 0.76 -0.11
N MET A 177 -12.67 0.01 0.82
CA MET A 177 -11.21 0.00 1.02
C MET A 177 -10.41 -0.62 -0.12
N PHE A 178 -11.02 -1.47 -0.96
CA PHE A 178 -10.30 -2.05 -2.10
C PHE A 178 -9.85 -0.98 -3.09
N TYR A 179 -10.66 0.05 -3.29
CA TYR A 179 -10.32 1.15 -4.17
C TYR A 179 -9.09 1.94 -3.70
N VAL A 180 -8.96 2.19 -2.40
CA VAL A 180 -7.74 2.82 -1.85
C VAL A 180 -6.50 1.97 -2.12
N LEU A 181 -6.63 0.64 -2.12
CA LEU A 181 -5.53 -0.27 -2.43
C LEU A 181 -5.21 -0.31 -3.93
N SER A 182 -6.22 -0.23 -4.81
CA SER A 182 -5.96 -0.09 -6.24
C SER A 182 -5.30 1.24 -6.56
N GLU A 183 -5.73 2.32 -5.91
CA GLU A 183 -5.13 3.63 -6.06
C GLU A 183 -3.69 3.69 -5.50
N PHE A 184 -3.39 2.91 -4.46
CA PHE A 184 -2.02 2.68 -4.01
C PHE A 184 -1.16 2.00 -5.08
N GLN A 185 -1.68 0.97 -5.77
CA GLN A 185 -0.97 0.33 -6.87
C GLN A 185 -0.82 1.26 -8.10
N ASN A 186 -1.77 2.17 -8.31
CA ASN A 186 -1.71 3.17 -9.37
C ASN A 186 -0.79 4.36 -9.05
N GLY A 187 -0.26 4.45 -7.82
CA GLY A 187 0.61 5.54 -7.38
C GLY A 187 -0.12 6.81 -6.92
N ASN A 188 -1.46 6.79 -6.89
CA ASN A 188 -2.28 7.90 -6.41
C ASN A 188 -2.43 7.90 -4.88
N VAL A 189 -2.05 6.80 -4.22
CA VAL A 189 -1.90 6.72 -2.77
C VAL A 189 -0.46 6.33 -2.43
N VAL A 190 0.19 7.10 -1.58
CA VAL A 190 1.56 6.82 -1.12
C VAL A 190 1.53 6.53 0.37
N ILE A 191 2.14 5.41 0.78
CA ILE A 191 2.23 5.00 2.18
C ILE A 191 3.69 4.94 2.60
N TYR A 192 4.06 5.75 3.60
CA TYR A 192 5.40 5.85 4.14
C TYR A 192 5.44 5.54 5.65
N PRO A 193 6.40 4.73 6.16
CA PRO A 193 7.41 4.02 5.40
C PRO A 193 6.82 2.80 4.67
N LYS A 194 7.38 2.49 3.49
CA LYS A 194 6.96 1.36 2.66
C LYS A 194 7.55 0.05 3.18
N THR A 195 6.72 -0.73 3.88
CA THR A 195 7.09 -2.04 4.45
C THR A 195 7.09 -3.14 3.38
N MET A 196 7.52 -4.36 3.72
CA MET A 196 7.54 -5.48 2.77
C MET A 196 6.12 -5.85 2.33
N PHE A 197 5.12 -5.73 3.21
CA PHE A 197 3.72 -5.87 2.83
C PHE A 197 3.34 -4.96 1.65
N PHE A 198 3.58 -3.65 1.76
CA PHE A 198 3.23 -2.70 0.70
C PHE A 198 4.05 -2.88 -0.59
N ARG A 199 5.29 -3.35 -0.49
CA ARG A 199 6.12 -3.70 -1.67
C ARG A 199 5.58 -4.92 -2.41
N VAL A 200 5.19 -5.96 -1.67
CA VAL A 200 4.57 -7.14 -2.25
C VAL A 200 3.22 -6.76 -2.85
N LEU A 201 2.42 -5.96 -2.13
CA LEU A 201 1.12 -5.49 -2.60
C LEU A 201 1.23 -4.79 -3.95
N GLU A 202 2.18 -3.88 -4.14
CA GLU A 202 2.44 -3.19 -5.42
C GLU A 202 2.75 -4.15 -6.59
N SER A 203 3.35 -5.31 -6.30
CA SER A 203 3.73 -6.29 -7.31
C SER A 203 2.66 -7.35 -7.61
N LEU A 204 1.60 -7.42 -6.79
CA LEU A 204 0.54 -8.41 -6.94
C LEU A 204 -0.49 -7.95 -7.96
N PRO A 205 -0.99 -8.85 -8.84
CA PRO A 205 -2.14 -8.54 -9.69
C PRO A 205 -3.35 -8.14 -8.84
N LEU A 206 -4.09 -7.10 -9.24
CA LEU A 206 -5.31 -6.63 -8.56
C LEU A 206 -6.28 -7.77 -8.23
N SER A 207 -6.50 -8.67 -9.20
CA SER A 207 -7.38 -9.85 -9.04
C SER A 207 -6.99 -10.82 -7.91
N TRP A 208 -5.76 -10.73 -7.40
CA TRP A 208 -5.30 -11.52 -6.26
C TRP A 208 -5.49 -10.76 -4.96
N VAL A 209 -5.34 -9.43 -4.98
CA VAL A 209 -5.58 -8.55 -3.83
C VAL A 209 -7.03 -8.62 -3.37
N ASP A 210 -7.98 -8.66 -4.32
CA ASP A 210 -9.42 -8.86 -4.05
C ASP A 210 -9.71 -10.08 -3.16
N LYS A 211 -8.88 -11.13 -3.26
CA LYS A 211 -9.06 -12.38 -2.51
C LYS A 211 -8.40 -12.36 -1.14
N LEU A 212 -7.51 -11.39 -0.88
CA LEU A 212 -6.73 -11.29 0.35
C LEU A 212 -7.44 -10.44 1.41
N ILE A 213 -8.36 -9.57 1.02
CA ILE A 213 -9.15 -8.75 1.95
C ILE A 213 -10.37 -9.59 2.36
N PRO A 214 -10.44 -10.09 3.61
CA PRO A 214 -11.62 -10.80 4.06
C PRO A 214 -12.80 -9.84 4.06
N ASN A 215 -13.99 -10.32 3.68
CA ASN A 215 -15.27 -9.58 3.70
C ASN A 215 -15.65 -8.93 5.06
N GLY A 216 -14.84 -9.10 6.12
CA GLY A 216 -15.03 -8.56 7.47
C GLY A 216 -14.25 -7.29 7.79
N PHE A 217 -13.49 -6.71 6.86
CA PHE A 217 -12.89 -5.37 7.02
C PHE A 217 -13.88 -4.23 6.68
N VAL A 218 -15.10 -4.57 6.24
CA VAL A 218 -16.14 -3.65 5.71
C VAL A 218 -17.08 -3.13 6.81
N SER A 219 -16.92 -3.54 8.07
CA SER A 219 -17.89 -3.28 9.13
C SER A 219 -17.30 -2.62 10.40
N GLY A 220 -16.38 -1.68 10.24
CA GLY A 220 -15.78 -0.94 11.36
C GLY A 220 -15.68 0.55 11.09
#